data_AF-A0A9E5WQX4-F1
#
_entry.id   AF-A0A9E5WQX4-F1
#
_cell.length_a   1.000
_cell.length_b   1.000
_cell.length_c   1.000
_cell.angle_alpha   90.00
_cell.angle_beta   90.00
_cell.angle_gamma   90.00
#
_symmetry.space_group_name_H-M   'P 1'
#
loop_
_entity.id
_entity.type
_entity.pdbx_description
1 polymer ?
#
loop_
_entity_poly.entity_id
_entity_poly.type
_entity_poly.pdbx_seq_one_letter_code
_entity_poly.pdbx_strand_id
1 'polypeptide(L)'
;MSGLPTPGDASEPGPQDSGYQDSDQAPEDNGRVDESSLLEEVLNQTAAASQAAGRAIDPVLRPFLNLAERYRDRPFQLDPVLVELVEVALRQEFSERALPPATRQRISRHIAETIFEDPVCHERLERFWNRLIAVQP
;
A
#
# COMPACT_ATOMS: atom_id res chain seq x y z
N MET A 1 11.84 57.73 14.55
CA MET A 1 11.00 58.60 15.42
C MET A 1 9.58 58.57 14.87
N SER A 2 8.58 58.61 15.77
CA SER A 2 7.12 58.41 15.58
C SER A 2 6.72 56.92 15.54
N GLY A 3 6.00 56.31 16.50
CA GLY A 3 5.01 56.82 17.45
C GLY A 3 3.70 57.12 16.69
N LEU A 4 2.53 56.50 16.90
CA LEU A 4 1.83 56.06 18.11
C LEU A 4 0.76 54.98 17.76
N PRO A 5 0.22 54.26 18.75
CA PRO A 5 -0.90 53.32 18.64
C PRO A 5 -2.28 54.02 18.81
N THR A 6 -3.35 53.38 18.34
CA THR A 6 -4.73 53.79 18.68
C THR A 6 -5.46 52.66 19.42
N PRO A 7 -5.99 52.93 20.62
CA PRO A 7 -6.87 52.04 21.38
C PRO A 7 -8.36 52.35 21.11
N GLY A 8 -9.20 51.33 21.27
CA GLY A 8 -10.65 51.43 21.42
C GLY A 8 -11.13 50.02 21.78
N ASP A 9 -11.45 49.67 23.03
CA ASP A 9 -12.57 50.17 23.86
C ASP A 9 -13.90 49.98 23.12
N ALA A 10 -14.93 49.29 23.62
CA ALA A 10 -15.12 48.42 24.76
C ALA A 10 -16.46 47.68 24.52
N SER A 11 -16.67 46.63 25.33
CA SER A 11 -17.97 46.20 25.87
C SER A 11 -19.00 45.45 25.02
N GLU A 12 -19.35 44.29 25.59
CA GLU A 12 -20.47 43.37 25.36
C GLU A 12 -21.86 44.03 25.22
N PRO A 13 -22.83 43.26 24.69
CA PRO A 13 -23.84 42.74 25.64
C PRO A 13 -24.29 41.30 25.34
N GLY A 14 -24.22 40.45 26.37
CA GLY A 14 -25.39 39.76 26.95
C GLY A 14 -26.03 38.53 26.25
N PRO A 15 -26.68 37.65 27.04
CA PRO A 15 -27.05 36.30 26.64
C PRO A 15 -28.47 36.23 26.04
N GLN A 16 -28.69 35.30 25.10
CA GLN A 16 -30.04 34.88 24.71
C GLN A 16 -30.18 33.37 24.83
N ASP A 17 -30.75 33.01 25.98
CA ASP A 17 -31.55 31.81 26.20
C ASP A 17 -32.74 31.83 25.21
N SER A 18 -32.93 30.75 24.46
CA SER A 18 -34.17 30.47 23.73
C SER A 18 -34.30 28.96 23.54
N GLY A 19 -34.95 28.33 24.52
CA GLY A 19 -35.57 27.02 24.35
C GLY A 19 -36.81 27.06 23.43
N TYR A 20 -37.37 25.85 23.20
CA TYR A 20 -38.45 25.45 22.28
C TYR A 20 -37.95 25.13 20.85
N GLN A 21 -38.27 23.99 20.21
CA GLN A 21 -39.42 23.08 20.23
C GLN A 21 -38.94 21.72 19.71
N ASP A 22 -39.21 20.60 20.38
CA ASP A 22 -40.24 19.62 20.00
C ASP A 22 -40.58 19.60 18.50
N SER A 23 -40.01 18.62 17.79
CA SER A 23 -40.54 18.13 16.51
C SER A 23 -40.25 16.65 16.45
N ASP A 24 -41.28 15.91 16.84
CA ASP A 24 -41.53 14.52 16.52
C ASP A 24 -41.45 14.32 14.99
N GLN A 25 -40.34 13.75 14.51
CA GLN A 25 -40.28 13.09 13.20
C GLN A 25 -39.35 11.89 13.28
N ALA A 26 -39.97 10.71 13.33
CA ALA A 26 -39.33 9.44 13.07
C ALA A 26 -38.61 9.45 11.70
N PRO A 27 -37.50 8.72 11.57
CA PRO A 27 -37.21 8.01 10.35
C PRO A 27 -37.47 6.53 10.60
N GLU A 28 -38.43 6.02 9.85
CA GLU A 28 -38.59 4.61 9.54
C GLU A 28 -37.21 4.00 9.26
N ASP A 29 -36.80 3.04 10.10
CA ASP A 29 -35.64 2.17 9.89
C ASP A 29 -35.99 1.18 8.77
N ASN A 30 -36.20 1.76 7.59
CA ASN A 30 -36.45 1.09 6.35
C ASN A 30 -35.13 0.50 5.89
N GLY A 31 -34.92 -0.78 6.22
CA GLY A 31 -33.96 -1.71 5.63
C GLY A 31 -33.00 -1.11 4.60
N ARG A 32 -32.10 -0.24 5.06
CA ARG A 32 -30.87 0.07 4.34
C ARG A 32 -30.11 -1.23 4.41
N VAL A 33 -30.22 -2.02 3.34
CA VAL A 33 -29.23 -3.03 3.01
C VAL A 33 -27.91 -2.29 3.16
N ASP A 34 -27.20 -2.58 4.25
CA ASP A 34 -26.04 -1.81 4.67
C ASP A 34 -25.07 -1.93 3.50
N GLU A 35 -24.86 -0.83 2.76
CA GLU A 35 -23.98 -0.83 1.59
C GLU A 35 -22.58 -1.31 2.00
N SER A 36 -22.23 -1.13 3.29
CA SER A 36 -21.06 -1.69 3.95
C SER A 36 -21.10 -3.23 3.99
N SER A 37 -22.22 -3.85 4.38
CA SER A 37 -22.37 -5.31 4.32
C SER A 37 -22.35 -5.85 2.90
N LEU A 38 -22.94 -5.14 1.93
CA LEU A 38 -22.89 -5.55 0.52
C LEU A 38 -21.45 -5.46 -0.02
N LEU A 39 -20.71 -4.39 0.31
CA LEU A 39 -19.31 -4.24 -0.06
C LEU A 39 -18.43 -5.31 0.61
N GLU A 40 -18.67 -5.62 1.88
CA GLU A 40 -17.95 -6.65 2.61
C GLU A 40 -18.25 -8.06 2.07
N GLU A 41 -19.49 -8.30 1.64
CA GLU A 41 -19.88 -9.53 0.95
C GLU A 41 -19.22 -9.64 -0.43
N VAL A 42 -19.16 -8.55 -1.22
CA VAL A 42 -18.44 -8.52 -2.50
C VAL A 42 -16.94 -8.72 -2.32
N LEU A 43 -16.33 -8.13 -1.28
CA LEU A 43 -14.92 -8.33 -0.95
C LEU A 43 -14.64 -9.77 -0.54
N ASN A 44 -15.48 -10.37 0.29
CA ASN A 44 -15.37 -11.77 0.68
C ASN A 44 -15.61 -12.73 -0.50
N GLN A 45 -16.59 -12.45 -1.36
CA GLN A 45 -16.83 -13.22 -2.58
C GLN A 45 -15.67 -13.10 -3.58
N THR A 46 -15.05 -11.92 -3.69
CA THR A 46 -13.87 -11.70 -4.55
C THR A 46 -12.64 -12.41 -4.00
N ALA A 47 -12.40 -12.33 -2.69
CA ALA A 47 -11.31 -13.03 -2.02
C ALA A 47 -11.50 -14.56 -2.08
N ALA A 48 -12.73 -15.03 -1.87
CA ALA A 48 -13.09 -16.45 -1.99
C ALA A 48 -12.99 -16.93 -3.43
N ALA A 49 -13.40 -16.15 -4.43
CA ALA A 49 -13.23 -16.48 -5.85
C ALA A 49 -11.74 -16.56 -6.24
N SER A 50 -10.91 -15.64 -5.71
CA SER A 50 -9.46 -15.67 -5.90
C SER A 50 -8.80 -16.91 -5.26
N GLN A 51 -9.31 -17.38 -4.12
CA GLN A 51 -8.84 -18.60 -3.47
C GLN A 51 -9.40 -19.90 -4.10
N ALA A 52 -10.65 -19.86 -4.58
CA ALA A 52 -11.38 -20.99 -5.17
C ALA A 52 -10.99 -21.27 -6.63
N ALA A 53 -10.37 -20.31 -7.32
CA ALA A 53 -9.77 -20.50 -8.65
C ALA A 53 -8.60 -21.51 -8.66
N GLY A 54 -8.28 -22.13 -7.53
CA GLY A 54 -7.16 -23.03 -7.38
C GLY A 54 -5.84 -22.25 -7.37
N ARG A 55 -4.86 -22.74 -6.62
CA ARG A 55 -3.49 -22.21 -6.55
C ARG A 55 -2.75 -22.38 -7.89
N ALA A 56 -3.29 -21.87 -9.00
CA ALA A 56 -2.45 -21.53 -10.14
C ALA A 56 -1.63 -20.33 -9.67
N ILE A 57 -0.41 -20.60 -9.22
CA ILE A 57 0.59 -19.56 -8.97
C ILE A 57 0.61 -18.67 -10.21
N ASP A 58 0.33 -17.39 -10.03
CA ASP A 58 0.36 -16.41 -11.10
C ASP A 58 1.69 -16.57 -11.88
N PRO A 59 1.66 -16.75 -13.22
CA PRO A 59 2.89 -16.88 -14.01
C PRO A 59 3.85 -15.70 -13.80
N VAL A 60 3.35 -14.52 -13.42
CA VAL A 60 4.14 -13.35 -13.04
C VAL A 60 4.87 -13.55 -11.72
N LEU A 61 4.27 -14.24 -10.75
CA LEU A 61 4.88 -14.51 -9.43
C LEU A 61 5.88 -15.66 -9.47
N ARG A 62 5.77 -16.58 -10.43
CA ARG A 62 6.61 -17.78 -10.48
C ARG A 62 8.12 -17.50 -10.48
N PRO A 63 8.66 -16.52 -11.22
CA PRO A 63 10.09 -16.17 -11.16
C PRO A 63 10.53 -15.66 -9.79
N PHE A 64 9.69 -14.88 -9.11
CA PHE A 64 9.97 -14.38 -7.76
C PHE A 64 9.94 -15.50 -6.71
N LEU A 65 9.01 -16.44 -6.87
CA LEU A 65 8.95 -17.63 -6.03
C LEU A 65 10.21 -18.48 -6.19
N ASN A 66 10.68 -18.75 -7.41
CA ASN A 66 11.94 -19.46 -7.63
C ASN A 66 13.14 -18.77 -6.94
N LEU A 67 13.13 -17.43 -6.89
CA LEU A 67 14.15 -16.67 -6.18
C LEU A 67 14.02 -16.84 -4.66
N ALA A 68 12.80 -16.78 -4.12
CA ALA A 68 12.50 -17.03 -2.72
C ALA A 68 12.87 -18.45 -2.27
N GLU A 69 12.73 -19.45 -3.14
CA GLU A 69 13.20 -20.81 -2.88
C GLU A 69 14.73 -20.86 -2.79
N ARG A 70 15.44 -20.22 -3.74
CA ARG A 70 16.90 -20.18 -3.77
C ARG A 70 17.50 -19.47 -2.54
N TYR A 71 16.84 -18.43 -2.04
CA TYR A 71 17.34 -17.58 -0.95
C TYR A 71 16.50 -17.66 0.33
N ARG A 72 15.74 -18.74 0.52
CA ARG A 72 14.80 -18.92 1.65
C ARG A 72 15.42 -18.60 3.01
N ASP A 73 16.64 -19.08 3.26
CA ASP A 73 17.30 -18.94 4.56
C ASP A 73 18.17 -17.66 4.67
N ARG A 74 18.06 -16.75 3.69
CA ARG A 74 18.81 -15.49 3.68
C ARG A 74 17.89 -14.36 4.13
N PRO A 75 18.38 -13.45 5.00
CA PRO A 75 17.63 -12.24 5.32
C PRO A 75 17.46 -11.37 4.07
N PHE A 76 16.42 -10.54 4.07
CA PHE A 76 16.27 -9.51 3.05
C PHE A 76 17.45 -8.53 3.15
N GLN A 77 18.24 -8.43 2.09
CA GLN A 77 19.44 -7.58 2.04
C GLN A 77 19.69 -7.10 0.60
N LEU A 78 20.44 -6.01 0.45
CA LEU A 78 20.73 -5.40 -0.85
C LEU A 78 21.29 -6.42 -1.86
N ASP A 79 22.38 -7.12 -1.51
CA ASP A 79 23.01 -8.14 -2.35
C ASP A 79 23.06 -9.47 -1.58
N PRO A 80 22.61 -10.61 -2.13
CA PRO A 80 22.15 -10.78 -3.51
C PRO A 80 20.64 -10.59 -3.71
N VAL A 81 19.85 -10.55 -2.63
CA VAL A 81 18.38 -10.72 -2.68
C VAL A 81 17.69 -9.59 -3.45
N LEU A 82 17.90 -8.33 -3.06
CA LEU A 82 17.22 -7.21 -3.70
C LEU A 82 17.68 -6.98 -5.14
N VAL A 83 18.98 -7.11 -5.41
CA VAL A 83 19.51 -7.01 -6.79
C VAL A 83 18.86 -8.05 -7.71
N GLU A 84 18.74 -9.31 -7.27
CA GLU A 84 18.10 -10.34 -8.09
C GLU A 84 16.58 -10.15 -8.21
N LEU A 85 15.90 -9.68 -7.15
CA LEU A 85 14.48 -9.32 -7.22
C LEU A 85 14.22 -8.27 -8.31
N VAL A 86 15.02 -7.20 -8.32
CA VAL A 86 14.93 -6.16 -9.33
C VAL A 86 15.28 -6.71 -10.71
N GLU A 87 16.30 -7.56 -10.83
CA GLU A 87 16.64 -8.16 -12.12
C GLU A 87 15.50 -9.03 -12.68
N VAL A 88 14.83 -9.82 -11.82
CA VAL A 88 13.67 -10.62 -12.22
C VAL A 88 12.54 -9.71 -12.71
N ALA A 89 12.23 -8.62 -11.99
CA ALA A 89 11.21 -7.66 -12.40
C ALA A 89 11.56 -7.02 -13.75
N LEU A 90 12.82 -6.58 -13.94
CA LEU A 90 13.26 -6.00 -15.20
C LEU A 90 13.17 -6.99 -16.37
N ARG A 91 13.42 -8.29 -16.15
CA ARG A 91 13.29 -9.31 -17.22
C ARG A 91 11.83 -9.57 -17.62
N GLN A 92 10.87 -9.27 -16.74
CA GLN A 92 9.45 -9.39 -17.08
C GLN A 92 8.98 -8.21 -17.92
N GLU A 93 9.42 -7.00 -17.58
CA GLU A 93 9.04 -5.77 -18.28
C GLU A 93 9.81 -5.57 -19.60
N PHE A 94 11.08 -5.96 -19.63
CA PHE A 94 11.94 -5.81 -20.80
C PHE A 94 12.25 -7.17 -21.43
N SER A 95 12.01 -7.29 -22.74
CA SER A 95 12.41 -8.47 -23.50
C SER A 95 13.90 -8.77 -23.29
N GLU A 96 14.29 -10.05 -23.22
CA GLU A 96 15.69 -10.45 -22.96
C GLU A 96 16.72 -9.91 -23.97
N ARG A 97 16.26 -9.45 -25.14
CA ARG A 97 17.06 -8.84 -26.20
C ARG A 97 17.26 -7.33 -26.05
N ALA A 98 16.52 -6.68 -25.15
CA ALA A 98 16.53 -5.22 -25.02
C ALA A 98 17.83 -4.71 -24.39
N LEU A 99 18.46 -5.49 -23.50
CA LEU A 99 19.64 -5.07 -22.75
C LEU A 99 20.70 -6.19 -22.66
N PRO A 100 21.98 -5.88 -22.91
CA PRO A 100 23.08 -6.81 -22.62
C PRO A 100 23.08 -7.24 -21.14
N PRO A 101 23.47 -8.49 -20.79
CA PRO A 101 23.42 -8.99 -19.42
C PRO A 101 24.18 -8.11 -18.40
N ALA A 102 25.39 -7.63 -18.77
CA ALA A 102 26.19 -6.78 -17.91
C ALA A 102 25.53 -5.41 -17.65
N THR A 103 24.86 -4.84 -18.67
CA THR A 103 24.13 -3.58 -18.54
C THR A 103 22.92 -3.76 -17.63
N ARG A 104 22.17 -4.86 -17.80
CA ARG A 104 21.03 -5.18 -16.95
C ARG A 104 21.47 -5.33 -15.50
N GLN A 105 22.53 -6.07 -15.21
CA GLN A 105 23.03 -6.24 -13.84
C GLN A 105 23.42 -4.90 -13.19
N ARG A 106 24.06 -4.00 -13.95
CA ARG A 106 24.40 -2.65 -13.46
C ARG A 106 23.15 -1.82 -13.15
N ILE A 107 22.14 -1.86 -14.02
CA ILE A 107 20.86 -1.16 -13.81
C ILE A 107 20.14 -1.74 -12.59
N SER A 108 20.03 -3.07 -12.49
CA SER A 108 19.40 -3.74 -11.35
C SER A 108 20.05 -3.34 -10.04
N ARG A 109 21.39 -3.30 -9.99
CA ARG A 109 22.11 -2.87 -8.79
C ARG A 109 21.83 -1.41 -8.45
N HIS A 110 21.88 -0.52 -9.43
CA HIS A 110 21.63 0.91 -9.18
C HIS A 110 20.21 1.17 -8.67
N ILE A 111 19.21 0.49 -9.24
CA ILE A 111 17.82 0.56 -8.78
C ILE A 111 17.69 -0.03 -7.37
N ALA A 112 18.31 -1.19 -7.13
CA ALA A 112 18.32 -1.83 -5.82
C ALA A 112 18.92 -0.92 -4.74
N GLU A 113 20.05 -0.27 -5.01
CA GLU A 113 20.68 0.71 -4.12
C GLU A 113 19.73 1.88 -3.82
N THR A 114 19.15 2.48 -4.87
CA THR A 114 18.22 3.61 -4.73
C THR A 114 17.00 3.25 -3.88
N ILE A 115 16.44 2.05 -4.08
CA ILE A 115 15.29 1.57 -3.32
C ILE A 115 15.67 1.23 -1.87
N PHE A 116 16.85 0.66 -1.66
CA PHE A 116 17.34 0.29 -0.34
C PHE A 116 17.61 1.51 0.55
N GLU A 117 18.01 2.63 -0.06
CA GLU A 117 18.19 3.92 0.62
C GLU A 117 16.87 4.60 1.02
N ASP A 118 15.75 4.26 0.36
CA ASP A 118 14.42 4.71 0.75
C ASP A 118 13.78 3.76 1.79
N PRO A 119 13.62 4.18 3.06
CA PRO A 119 13.11 3.31 4.11
C PRO A 119 11.68 2.81 3.84
N VAL A 120 10.85 3.59 3.14
CA VAL A 120 9.46 3.20 2.83
C VAL A 120 9.44 2.11 1.77
N CYS A 121 10.27 2.24 0.74
CA CYS A 121 10.38 1.22 -0.30
C CYS A 121 11.06 -0.05 0.23
N HIS A 122 12.09 0.10 1.07
CA HIS A 122 12.74 -1.01 1.76
C HIS A 122 11.74 -1.84 2.57
N GLU A 123 10.94 -1.23 3.43
CA GLU A 123 9.96 -1.94 4.26
C GLU A 123 8.89 -2.66 3.41
N ARG A 124 8.44 -2.03 2.32
CA ARG A 124 7.47 -2.64 1.40
C ARG A 124 8.04 -3.89 0.73
N LEU A 125 9.28 -3.83 0.27
CA LEU A 125 9.94 -4.96 -0.38
C LEU A 125 10.29 -6.07 0.60
N GLU A 126 10.70 -5.74 1.82
CA GLU A 126 10.93 -6.73 2.87
C GLU A 126 9.63 -7.48 3.22
N ARG A 127 8.51 -6.78 3.35
CA ARG A 127 7.19 -7.42 3.54
C ARG A 127 6.81 -8.30 2.35
N PHE A 128 7.07 -7.85 1.13
CA PHE A 128 6.85 -8.64 -0.08
C PHE A 128 7.71 -9.92 -0.08
N TRP A 129 8.99 -9.80 0.26
CA TRP A 129 9.92 -10.93 0.38
C TRP A 129 9.46 -11.95 1.41
N ASN A 130 9.07 -11.51 2.60
CA ASN A 130 8.57 -12.37 3.66
C ASN A 130 7.29 -13.12 3.23
N ARG A 131 6.41 -12.47 2.46
CA ARG A 131 5.23 -13.13 1.88
C ARG A 131 5.62 -14.18 0.85
N LEU A 132 6.60 -13.91 -0.01
CA LEU A 132 7.06 -14.89 -1.00
C LEU A 132 7.62 -16.14 -0.31
N ILE A 133 8.43 -15.98 0.73
CA ILE A 133 8.98 -17.12 1.49
C ILE A 133 7.86 -17.92 2.18
N ALA A 134 6.87 -17.24 2.77
CA ALA A 134 5.76 -17.89 3.47
C ALA A 134 4.83 -18.69 2.55
N VAL A 135 4.77 -18.37 1.26
CA VAL A 135 3.94 -19.09 0.27
C VAL A 135 4.63 -20.37 -0.22
N GLN A 136 5.93 -20.52 -0.02
CA GLN A 136 6.68 -21.69 -0.48
C GLN A 136 6.48 -22.89 0.48
N PRO A 137 6.21 -24.10 -0.04
CA PRO A 137 5.92 -25.30 0.75
C PRO A 137 7.11 -25.86 1.53
#